data_AF-A0A411LHL8-F1
#
_entry.id   AF-A0A411LHL8-F1
#
_cell.length_a   1.000
_cell.length_b   1.000
_cell.length_c   1.000
_cell.angle_alpha   90.00
_cell.angle_beta   90.00
_cell.angle_gamma   90.00
#
_symmetry.space_group_name_H-M   'P 1'
#
loop_
_entity.id
_entity.type
_entity.pdbx_description
1 polymer ?
#
loop_
_entity_poly.entity_id
_entity_poly.type
_entity_poly.pdbx_seq_one_letter_code
_entity_poly.pdbx_strand_id
1 'polypeptide(L)' 'MARVKSTTSSATAGCVTCHGEGTGWTGPNALALAARHHDATGHSTWCDTHLSVRYGKAQADARQIDIEDAIRGAAHG' A
#
# COMPACT_ATOMS: atom_id res chain seq x y z
N MET A 1 5.45 18.65 -17.82
CA MET A 1 4.25 18.35 -17.00
C MET A 1 4.53 17.18 -16.09
N ALA A 2 4.32 17.32 -14.77
CA ALA A 2 4.45 16.20 -13.84
C ALA A 2 3.21 15.29 -13.95
N ARG A 3 3.43 13.97 -13.98
CA ARG A 3 2.32 12.99 -13.99
C ARG A 3 1.63 13.02 -12.64
N VAL A 4 0.30 13.13 -12.63
CA VAL A 4 -0.49 12.90 -11.41
C VAL A 4 -0.25 11.46 -10.96
N LYS A 5 0.23 11.29 -9.73
CA LYS A 5 0.46 9.98 -9.14
C LYS A 5 0.18 10.00 -7.64
N SER A 6 -0.20 8.84 -7.12
CA SER A 6 -0.21 8.55 -5.69
C SER A 6 0.73 7.38 -5.41
N THR A 7 1.52 7.51 -4.35
CA THR A 7 2.45 6.47 -3.91
C THR A 7 2.08 6.08 -2.48
N THR A 8 1.97 4.78 -2.24
CA THR A 8 1.85 4.23 -0.90
C THR A 8 2.98 3.22 -0.72
N SER A 9 3.70 3.33 0.39
CA SER A 9 4.68 2.34 0.79
C SER A 9 4.46 1.94 2.25
N SER A 10 4.60 0.66 2.52
CA SER A 10 4.62 0.11 3.87
C SER A 10 5.72 -0.94 3.96
N ALA A 11 6.33 -1.08 5.13
CA ALA A 11 7.32 -2.11 5.37
C ALA A 11 7.04 -2.81 6.71
N THR A 12 7.30 -4.10 6.72
CA THR A 12 7.16 -4.99 7.87
C THR A 12 8.38 -5.89 7.93
N ALA A 13 8.91 -6.12 9.13
CA ALA A 13 10.13 -6.87 9.30
C ALA A 13 10.07 -7.71 10.58
N GLY A 14 10.93 -8.71 10.67
CA GLY A 14 10.95 -9.62 11.81
C GLY A 14 12.28 -10.35 11.97
N CYS A 15 12.38 -11.07 13.08
CA CYS A 15 13.52 -11.90 13.45
C CYS A 15 13.02 -13.29 13.75
N VAL A 16 13.50 -14.28 13.00
CA VAL A 16 13.07 -15.68 13.12
C VAL A 16 13.34 -16.23 14.52
N THR A 17 14.47 -15.83 15.11
CA THR A 17 14.87 -16.29 16.43
C THR A 17 14.05 -15.65 17.56
N CYS A 18 13.72 -14.36 17.46
CA CYS A 18 13.04 -13.64 18.55
C CYS A 18 11.51 -13.78 18.51
N HIS A 19 10.93 -13.88 17.31
CA HIS A 19 9.48 -13.81 17.10
C HIS A 19 8.94 -14.93 16.19
N GLY A 20 9.78 -15.92 15.85
CA GLY A 20 9.42 -16.92 14.83
C GLY A 20 9.19 -16.25 13.46
N GLU A 21 8.25 -16.77 12.70
CA GLU A 21 7.84 -16.16 11.42
C GLU A 21 6.95 -14.90 11.61
N GLY A 22 6.71 -14.46 12.85
CA GLY A 22 5.89 -13.30 13.15
C GLY A 22 6.59 -11.96 12.90
N THR A 23 5.78 -10.93 12.64
CA THR A 23 6.25 -9.54 12.45
C THR A 23 6.68 -8.92 13.77
N GLY A 24 7.91 -8.40 13.83
CA GLY A 24 8.46 -7.69 15.01
C GLY A 24 8.49 -6.17 14.87
N TRP A 25 8.61 -5.65 13.64
CA TRP A 25 8.73 -4.22 13.36
C TRP A 25 7.87 -3.81 12.18
N THR A 26 7.24 -2.64 12.26
CA THR A 26 6.40 -2.08 11.20
C THR A 26 6.72 -0.62 10.97
N GLY A 27 6.54 -0.16 9.74
CA GLY A 27 6.70 1.24 9.36
C GLY A 27 7.95 1.50 8.49
N PRO A 28 8.22 2.75 8.14
CA PRO A 28 9.22 3.10 7.12
C PRO A 28 10.65 2.65 7.45
N ASN A 29 10.98 2.46 8.73
CA ASN A 29 12.31 2.09 9.21
C ASN A 29 12.45 0.60 9.55
N ALA A 30 11.44 -0.24 9.29
CA ALA A 30 11.45 -1.66 9.64
C ALA A 30 12.67 -2.39 9.06
N LEU A 31 13.05 -2.07 7.81
CA LEU A 31 14.25 -2.58 7.16
C LEU A 31 15.54 -2.29 7.96
N ALA A 32 15.69 -1.04 8.39
CA ALA A 32 16.89 -0.61 9.12
C ALA A 32 16.97 -1.26 10.51
N LEU A 33 15.83 -1.47 11.17
CA LEU A 33 15.77 -2.17 12.45
C LEU A 33 16.15 -3.64 12.31
N ALA A 34 15.65 -4.33 11.28
CA ALA A 34 16.02 -5.71 11.00
C ALA A 34 17.52 -5.84 10.71
N ALA A 35 18.08 -4.99 9.85
CA ALA A 35 19.51 -4.99 9.54
C ALA A 35 20.36 -4.77 10.81
N ARG A 36 20.05 -3.72 11.59
CA ARG A 36 20.77 -3.46 12.85
C ARG A 36 20.64 -4.59 13.85
N HIS A 37 19.49 -5.25 13.90
CA HIS A 37 19.29 -6.41 14.78
C HIS A 37 20.14 -7.59 14.34
N HIS A 38 20.20 -7.88 13.04
CA HIS A 38 21.11 -8.89 12.48
C HIS A 38 22.57 -8.59 12.85
N ASP A 39 23.04 -7.37 12.60
CA ASP A 39 24.42 -6.96 12.90
C ASP A 39 24.76 -7.10 14.39
N ALA A 40 23.79 -6.80 15.28
CA ALA A 40 24.00 -6.85 16.72
C ALA A 40 23.90 -8.26 17.33
N THR A 41 23.14 -9.18 16.72
CA THR A 41 22.79 -10.48 17.32
C THR A 41 23.19 -11.71 16.51
N GLY A 42 23.47 -11.54 15.21
CA GLY A 42 23.65 -12.64 14.27
C GLY A 42 22.36 -13.41 13.92
N HIS A 43 21.20 -13.00 14.44
CA HIS A 43 19.95 -13.69 14.16
C HIS A 43 19.50 -13.51 12.70
N SER A 44 18.80 -14.51 12.14
CA SER A 44 18.19 -14.37 10.82
C SER A 44 16.99 -13.41 10.89
N THR A 45 17.06 -12.35 10.11
CA THR A 45 16.00 -11.32 10.02
C THR A 45 15.46 -11.22 8.60
N TRP A 46 14.21 -10.82 8.47
CA TRP A 46 13.53 -10.61 7.19
C TRP A 46 12.88 -9.22 7.16
N CYS A 47 12.64 -8.70 5.95
CA CYS A 47 11.89 -7.45 5.74
C CYS A 47 11.13 -7.52 4.42
N ASP A 48 9.82 -7.33 4.50
CA ASP A 48 8.92 -7.19 3.36
C ASP A 48 8.54 -5.72 3.17
N THR A 49 8.59 -5.26 1.92
CA THR A 49 8.18 -3.90 1.55
C THR A 49 7.11 -3.97 0.48
N HIS A 50 5.97 -3.34 0.75
CA HIS A 50 4.90 -3.18 -0.22
C HIS A 50 4.95 -1.75 -0.79
N LEU A 51 5.07 -1.65 -2.12
CA LEU A 51 5.06 -0.39 -2.86
C LEU A 51 3.94 -0.41 -3.88
N SER A 52 3.03 0.55 -3.76
CA SER A 52 1.94 0.77 -4.71
C SER A 52 2.08 2.16 -5.30
N VAL A 53 2.18 2.24 -6.63
CA VAL A 53 2.17 3.51 -7.38
C VAL A 53 0.97 3.51 -8.30
N ARG A 54 0.10 4.50 -8.14
CA ARG A 54 -1.07 4.72 -9.00
C ARG A 54 -0.83 5.94 -9.87
N TYR A 55 -1.07 5.82 -11.17
CA TYR A 55 -0.93 6.91 -12.13
C TYR A 55 -2.29 7.41 -12.61
N GLY A 56 -2.37 8.72 -12.87
CA GLY A 56 -3.59 9.38 -13.32
C GLY A 56 -4.55 9.68 -12.17
N LYS A 57 -5.69 10.27 -12.55
CA LYS A 57 -6.88 10.44 -11.72
C LYS A 57 -8.01 9.74 -12.45
N ALA A 58 -8.95 9.12 -11.72
CA ALA A 58 -10.18 8.64 -12.35
C ALA A 58 -10.83 9.81 -13.09
N GLN A 59 -10.88 9.74 -14.41
CA GLN A 59 -11.60 10.70 -15.21
C GLN A 59 -13.07 10.31 -15.13
N ALA A 60 -13.94 11.24 -14.74
CA ALA A 60 -15.37 11.00 -14.79
C ALA A 60 -15.73 10.63 -16.25
N ASP A 61 -16.26 9.42 -16.47
CA ASP A 61 -16.73 9.00 -17.78
C ASP A 61 -18.12 9.61 -17.99
N ALA A 62 -18.24 10.52 -18.97
CA ALA A 62 -19.52 11.17 -19.28
C ALA A 62 -20.60 10.17 -19.78
N ARG A 63 -20.22 8.93 -20.13
CA ARG A 63 -21.14 7.84 -20.46
C ARG A 63 -21.65 7.12 -19.21
N GLN A 64 -21.01 7.33 -18.06
CA GLN A 64 -21.44 6.77 -16.78
C GLN A 64 -22.53 7.68 -16.22
N ILE A 65 -23.77 7.41 -16.61
CA ILE A 65 -24.96 8.04 -16.06
C ILE A 65 -25.20 7.52 -14.64
N ASP A 66 -25.51 8.44 -13.73
CA ASP A 66 -26.00 8.09 -12.42
C ASP A 66 -27.32 7.31 -12.57
N ILE A 67 -27.46 6.21 -11.84
CA ILE A 67 -28.64 5.35 -11.93
C ILE A 67 -29.90 6.09 -11.46
N GLU A 68 -29.75 6.99 -10.48
CA GLU A 68 -30.84 7.80 -9.95
C GLU A 68 -31.33 8.83 -10.99
N ASP A 69 -30.41 9.42 -11.76
CA ASP A 69 -30.73 10.32 -12.87
C ASP A 69 -31.35 9.57 -14.06
N ALA A 70 -30.85 8.37 -14.37
CA ALA A 70 -31.40 7.53 -15.44
C ALA A 70 -32.85 7.09 -15.16
N ILE A 71 -33.16 6.74 -13.92
CA ILE A 71 -34.52 6.37 -13.49
C ILE A 71 -35.45 7.59 -13.55
N ARG A 72 -34.99 8.77 -13.09
CA ARG A 72 -35.78 10.01 -13.16
C ARG A 72 -36.09 10.41 -14.60
N GLY A 73 -35.13 10.26 -15.52
CA GLY A 73 -35.32 10.52 -16.95
C GLY A 73 -36.33 9.57 -17.60
N ALA A 74 -36.32 8.29 -17.22
CA ALA A 74 -37.26 7.29 -17.75
C ALA A 74 -38.70 7.44 -17.23
N ALA A 75 -38.89 8.01 -16.03
CA ALA A 75 -40.21 8.23 -15.43
C ALA A 75 -40.99 9.41 -16.04
N HIS A 76 -40.35 10.24 -16.87
CA HIS A 76 -40.94 11.42 -17.51
C HIS A 76 -40.92 11.38 -19.05
N GLY A 77 -40.62 10.21 -19.63
CA GLY A 77 -40.67 9.95 -21.07
C GLY A 77 -41.97 9.28 -21.52
#